data_AF-A0A658NNN0-F1
#
_entry.id   AF-A0A658NNN0-F1
#
_cell.length_a   1.000
_cell.length_b   1.000
_cell.length_c   1.000
_cell.angle_alpha   90.00
_cell.angle_beta   90.00
_cell.angle_gamma   90.00
#
_symmetry.space_group_name_H-M   'P 1'
#
loop_
_entity.id
_entity.type
_entity.pdbx_description
1 polymer ?
#
loop_
_entity_poly.entity_id
_entity_poly.type
_entity_poly.pdbx_seq_one_letter_code
_entity_poly.pdbx_strand_id
1 'polypeptide(L)'
;VDPAKGKNAYEADLEGILSQYGAELVVLARYMQVMSSDFCVRWDKKIINIHHGFLPAFKGARPYHQAWQKGVKIIGATGHYATA
;
A
#
# COMPACT_ATOMS: atom_id res chain seq x y z
N VAL A 1 -5.40 15.31 7.74
CA VAL A 1 -6.11 14.23 7.04
C VAL A 1 -6.77 13.34 8.08
N ASP A 2 -8.10 13.38 8.17
CA ASP A 2 -8.86 12.65 9.20
C ASP A 2 -9.58 11.43 8.59
N PRO A 3 -9.20 10.19 8.95
CA PRO A 3 -9.85 8.98 8.44
C PRO A 3 -11.33 8.88 8.79
N ALA A 4 -11.80 9.55 9.85
CA ALA A 4 -13.20 9.49 10.29
C ALA A 4 -14.16 10.18 9.31
N LYS A 5 -13.65 11.03 8.40
CA LYS A 5 -14.46 11.70 7.36
C LYS A 5 -14.86 10.79 6.21
N GLY A 6 -14.46 9.52 6.25
CA GLY A 6 -14.69 8.55 5.19
C GLY A 6 -13.62 8.62 4.08
N LYS A 7 -13.46 7.51 3.37
CA LYS A 7 -12.36 7.28 2.41
C LYS A 7 -12.22 8.39 1.37
N ASN A 8 -13.31 8.81 0.73
CA ASN A 8 -13.24 9.78 -0.37
C ASN A 8 -12.80 11.17 0.12
N ALA A 9 -13.32 11.64 1.25
CA ALA A 9 -12.93 12.93 1.83
C ALA A 9 -11.49 12.88 2.34
N TYR A 10 -11.09 11.77 2.96
CA TYR A 10 -9.72 11.53 3.40
C TYR A 10 -8.73 11.56 2.21
N GLU A 11 -9.05 10.89 1.10
CA GLU A 11 -8.20 10.87 -0.08
C GLU A 11 -8.17 12.21 -0.83
N ALA A 12 -9.23 13.01 -0.76
CA ALA A 12 -9.22 14.38 -1.27
C ALA A 12 -8.29 15.29 -0.45
N ASP A 13 -8.29 15.16 0.89
CA ASP A 13 -7.33 15.86 1.76
C ASP A 13 -5.88 15.44 1.40
N LEU A 14 -5.63 14.15 1.14
CA LEU A 14 -4.32 13.67 0.68
C LEU A 14 -3.91 14.29 -0.65
N GLU A 15 -4.81 14.32 -1.63
CA GLU A 15 -4.55 14.92 -2.94
C GLU A 15 -4.16 16.40 -2.81
N GLY A 16 -4.85 17.15 -1.95
CA GLY A 16 -4.54 18.55 -1.68
C GLY A 16 -3.11 18.74 -1.14
N ILE A 17 -2.68 17.87 -0.22
CA ILE A 17 -1.32 17.89 0.33
C ILE A 17 -0.31 17.54 -0.77
N LEU A 18 -0.54 16.45 -1.51
CA LEU A 18 0.38 15.99 -2.55
C LEU A 18 0.57 17.05 -3.63
N SER A 19 -0.51 17.70 -4.05
CA SER A 19 -0.49 18.81 -5.00
C SER A 19 0.24 20.04 -4.45
N GLN A 20 -0.02 20.42 -3.19
CA GLN A 20 0.63 21.56 -2.52
C GLN A 20 2.16 21.44 -2.52
N TYR A 21 2.67 20.22 -2.33
CA TYR A 21 4.12 19.95 -2.31
C TYR A 21 4.69 19.54 -3.66
N GLY A 22 3.88 19.52 -4.72
CA GLY A 22 4.32 19.09 -6.05
C GLY A 22 4.84 17.66 -6.08
N ALA A 23 4.22 16.75 -5.32
CA ALA A 23 4.66 15.37 -5.23
C ALA A 23 4.53 14.63 -6.58
N GLU A 24 5.61 13.99 -7.02
CA GLU A 24 5.63 13.21 -8.26
C GLU A 24 5.54 11.70 -8.02
N LEU A 25 5.76 11.27 -6.77
CA LEU A 25 5.79 9.88 -6.33
C LEU A 25 5.27 9.77 -4.89
N VAL A 26 4.43 8.77 -4.62
CA VAL A 26 3.91 8.42 -3.30
C VAL A 26 4.52 7.10 -2.85
N VAL A 27 5.03 7.05 -1.62
CA VAL A 27 5.55 5.82 -1.00
C VAL A 27 4.66 5.43 0.18
N LEU A 28 4.01 4.27 0.07
CA LEU A 28 3.22 3.66 1.13
C LEU A 28 4.15 2.93 2.11
N ALA A 29 4.78 3.68 3.00
CA ALA A 29 5.71 3.17 4.00
C ALA A 29 4.98 2.42 5.13
N ARG A 30 4.55 1.18 4.85
CA ARG A 30 3.68 0.39 5.74
C ARG A 30 2.37 1.13 6.05
N TYR A 31 1.83 1.80 5.04
CA TYR A 31 0.52 2.42 5.11
C TYR A 31 -0.57 1.33 5.09
N MET A 32 -1.44 1.32 6.10
CA MET A 32 -2.34 0.20 6.36
C MET A 32 -3.74 0.35 5.75
N GLN A 33 -4.08 1.54 5.22
CA GLN A 33 -5.37 1.71 4.53
C GLN A 33 -5.23 1.29 3.08
N VAL A 34 -6.25 0.61 2.57
CA VAL A 34 -6.37 0.29 1.15
C VAL A 34 -6.84 1.55 0.44
N MET A 35 -6.11 2.02 -0.57
CA MET A 35 -6.52 3.17 -1.39
C MET A 35 -7.77 2.83 -2.23
N SER A 36 -8.53 3.83 -2.65
CA SER A 36 -9.60 3.65 -3.64
C SER A 36 -9.01 3.33 -5.02
N SER A 37 -9.83 2.69 -5.86
CA SER A 37 -9.50 2.50 -7.28
C SER A 37 -9.24 3.84 -7.98
N ASP A 38 -10.09 4.85 -7.73
CA ASP A 38 -9.95 6.18 -8.33
C ASP A 38 -8.64 6.88 -7.95
N PHE A 39 -8.17 6.69 -6.71
CA PHE A 39 -6.85 7.20 -6.30
C PHE A 39 -5.72 6.46 -7.01
N CYS A 40 -5.76 5.13 -7.05
CA CYS A 40 -4.76 4.32 -7.75
C CYS A 40 -4.69 4.65 -9.24
N VAL A 41 -5.82 4.90 -9.91
CA VAL A 41 -5.87 5.30 -11.33
C VAL A 41 -5.26 6.68 -11.54
N ARG A 42 -5.59 7.67 -10.69
CA ARG A 42 -5.01 9.02 -10.79
C ARG A 42 -3.49 9.02 -10.62
N TRP A 43 -2.99 8.14 -9.76
CA TRP A 43 -1.57 7.99 -9.46
C TRP A 43 -0.98 6.73 -10.10
N ASP A 44 -1.48 6.32 -11.27
CA ASP A 44 -0.98 5.13 -11.98
C ASP A 44 0.55 5.21 -12.13
N LYS A 45 1.23 4.12 -11.75
CA LYS A 45 2.71 4.01 -11.72
C LYS A 45 3.44 5.07 -10.89
N LYS A 46 2.73 5.77 -10.00
CA LYS A 46 3.29 6.79 -9.09
C LYS A 46 3.05 6.48 -7.62
N ILE A 47 2.59 5.28 -7.29
CA ILE A 47 2.47 4.79 -5.92
C ILE A 47 3.34 3.55 -5.75
N ILE A 48 4.34 3.60 -4.86
CA ILE A 48 5.15 2.44 -4.48
C ILE A 48 4.71 1.95 -3.11
N ASN A 49 4.44 0.66 -2.98
CA ASN A 49 4.12 0.01 -1.73
C ASN A 49 5.15 -1.04 -1.34
N ILE A 50 5.28 -1.30 -0.04
CA ILE A 50 6.07 -2.39 0.51
C ILE A 50 5.16 -3.45 1.16
N HIS A 51 5.24 -4.68 0.67
CA HIS A 51 4.62 -5.83 1.31
C HIS A 51 5.67 -6.67 2.05
N HIS A 52 5.41 -7.02 3.30
CA HIS A 52 6.30 -7.86 4.12
C HIS A 52 6.14 -9.35 3.76
N GLY A 53 6.65 -9.72 2.60
CA GLY A 53 6.66 -11.09 2.13
C GLY A 53 7.04 -11.14 0.65
N PHE A 54 7.44 -12.31 0.19
CA PHE A 54 7.48 -12.57 -1.25
C PHE A 54 6.06 -12.75 -1.77
N LEU A 55 5.62 -11.87 -2.66
CA LEU A 55 4.42 -12.13 -3.46
C LEU A 55 4.76 -13.21 -4.51
N PRO A 56 3.89 -14.21 -4.77
CA PRO A 56 2.52 -14.41 -4.25
C PRO A 56 2.41 -15.37 -3.04
N ALA A 57 3.49 -15.67 -2.33
CA ALA A 57 3.64 -16.90 -1.53
C ALA A 57 2.76 -17.00 -0.26
N PHE A 58 2.30 -15.88 0.32
CA PHE A 58 1.51 -15.86 1.54
C PHE A 58 0.35 -14.87 1.43
N LYS A 59 -0.86 -15.38 1.23
CA LYS A 59 -2.11 -14.59 1.22
C LYS A 59 -2.87 -14.83 2.52
N GLY A 60 -3.64 -13.84 2.97
CA GLY A 60 -4.53 -13.96 4.13
C GLY A 60 -3.88 -13.72 5.49
N ALA A 61 -4.61 -14.08 6.56
CA ALA A 61 -4.20 -13.78 7.93
C ALA A 61 -2.97 -14.58 8.40
N ARG A 62 -2.22 -14.01 9.34
CA ARG A 62 -1.07 -14.64 10.03
C ARG A 62 0.04 -15.16 9.09
N PRO A 63 0.58 -14.34 8.17
CA PRO A 63 1.55 -14.78 7.17
C PRO A 63 2.84 -15.37 7.79
N TYR A 64 3.30 -14.85 8.93
CA TYR A 64 4.47 -15.40 9.63
C TYR A 64 4.25 -16.83 10.16
N HIS A 65 3.04 -17.17 10.61
CA HIS A 65 2.73 -18.54 11.03
C HIS A 65 2.70 -19.50 9.84
N GLN A 66 2.15 -19.06 8.71
CA GLN A 66 2.18 -19.85 7.48
C GLN A 66 3.62 -20.10 7.00
N ALA A 67 4.47 -19.07 7.08
CA ALA A 67 5.89 -19.18 6.73
C ALA A 67 6.62 -20.19 7.65
N TRP A 68 6.37 -20.12 8.96
CA TRP A 68 6.92 -21.07 9.93
C TRP A 68 6.44 -22.50 9.68
N GLN A 69 5.14 -22.72 9.51
CA GLN A 69 4.56 -24.04 9.23
C GLN A 69 5.10 -24.65 7.93
N LYS A 70 5.32 -23.82 6.89
CA LYS A 70 5.96 -24.27 5.65
C LYS A 70 7.48 -24.49 5.78
N GLY A 71 8.07 -24.17 6.92
CA GLY A 71 9.51 -24.36 7.18
C GLY A 71 10.41 -23.54 6.26
N VAL A 72 9.95 -22.36 5.81
CA VAL A 72 10.72 -21.56 4.85
C VAL A 72 12.06 -21.14 5.44
N LYS A 73 13.09 -21.16 4.59
CA LYS A 73 14.47 -20.80 4.98
C LYS A 73 14.82 -19.35 4.70
N ILE A 74 13.95 -18.64 3.99
CA ILE A 74 14.12 -17.23 3.61
C ILE A 74 12.79 -16.51 3.83
N ILE A 75 12.89 -15.33 4.44
CA ILE A 75 11.83 -14.31 4.48
C ILE A 75 12.31 -13.10 3.67
N GLY A 76 11.37 -12.35 3.09
CA GLY A 76 11.70 -11.20 2.26
C GLY A 76 10.58 -10.18 2.24
N ALA A 77 10.75 -9.15 1.41
CA ALA A 77 9.77 -8.11 1.18
C ALA A 77 9.68 -7.79 -0.31
N THR A 78 8.51 -7.35 -0.77
CA THR A 78 8.26 -7.00 -2.16
C THR A 78 7.86 -5.53 -2.25
N GLY A 79 8.69 -4.73 -2.92
CA GLY A 79 8.32 -3.39 -3.38
C GLY A 79 7.57 -3.50 -4.70
N HIS A 80 6.43 -2.84 -4.85
CA HIS A 80 5.65 -2.89 -6.09
C HIS A 80 4.88 -1.60 -6.31
N TYR A 81 4.52 -1.32 -7.57
CA TYR A 81 3.54 -0.29 -7.86
C TYR A 81 2.17 -0.73 -7.36
N ALA A 82 1.44 0.18 -6.71
CA ALA A 82 0.04 -0.06 -6.38
C ALA A 82 -0.79 0.04 -7.67
N THR A 83 -1.79 -0.82 -7.78
CA THR A 83 -2.75 -0.82 -8.90
C THR A 83 -4.17 -0.71 -8.34
N ALA A 84 -5.13 -0.40 -9.22
CA ALA A 84 -6.55 -0.54 -8.92
C ALA A 84 -6.94 -2.01 -8.67
#